data_AF-B1MAA3-F1
#
_entry.id   AF-B1MAA3-F1
#
_cell.length_a   1.000
_cell.length_b   1.000
_cell.length_c   1.000
_cell.angle_alpha   90.00
_cell.angle_beta   90.00
_cell.angle_gamma   90.00
#
_symmetry.space_group_name_H-M   'P 1'
#
loop_
_entity.id
_entity.type
_entity.pdbx_description
1 polymer ?
#
loop_
_entity_poly.entity_id
_entity_poly.type
_entity_poly.pdbx_seq_one_letter_code
_entity_poly.pdbx_strand_id
1 'polypeptide(L)'
;MSTKNPIRSRPGRKPSIAAHPACAEIELARAAGDNLQVIADRFGVGRASVDRHWHALPPDRRARLAELAIELREYEARSRDPGANQAYAADVFRRAGQMGDASTLGQVREADANA
;
A
#
# COMPACT_ATOMS: atom_id res chain seq x y z
N MET A 1 -42.20 7.71 7.56
CA MET A 1 -40.82 8.23 7.55
C MET A 1 -40.04 7.54 8.67
N SER A 2 -39.19 6.57 8.33
CA SER A 2 -38.50 5.73 9.33
C SER A 2 -37.21 6.40 9.78
N THR A 3 -37.17 6.93 11.00
CA THR A 3 -35.99 7.52 11.62
C THR A 3 -34.98 6.42 11.95
N LYS A 4 -33.86 6.37 11.22
CA LYS A 4 -32.74 5.46 11.55
C LYS A 4 -32.17 5.87 12.91
N ASN A 5 -32.42 5.02 13.92
CA ASN A 5 -31.92 5.15 15.27
C ASN A 5 -30.38 5.19 15.26
N PRO A 6 -29.71 6.20 15.86
CA PRO A 6 -28.25 6.19 15.95
C PRO A 6 -27.84 5.04 16.88
N ILE A 7 -27.12 4.06 16.34
CA ILE A 7 -26.54 2.96 17.12
C ILE A 7 -25.60 3.58 18.14
N ARG A 8 -26.08 3.76 19.37
CA ARG A 8 -25.30 4.24 20.51
C ARG A 8 -24.16 3.24 20.73
N SER A 9 -22.94 3.63 20.38
CA SER A 9 -21.76 2.88 20.75
C SER A 9 -21.65 2.90 22.28
N ARG A 10 -21.59 1.73 22.92
CA ARG A 10 -21.42 1.63 24.38
C ARG A 10 -20.14 2.38 24.80
N PRO A 11 -20.19 3.27 25.80
CA PRO A 11 -19.01 4.00 26.25
C PRO A 11 -17.91 3.03 26.71
N GLY A 12 -16.69 3.20 26.19
CA GLY A 12 -15.51 2.42 26.55
C GLY A 12 -15.11 1.28 25.60
N ARG A 13 -15.96 0.88 24.64
CA ARG A 13 -15.56 -0.15 23.65
C ARG A 13 -14.88 0.53 22.45
N LYS A 14 -13.57 0.33 22.29
CA LYS A 14 -12.86 0.75 21.07
C LYS A 14 -13.53 0.07 19.86
N PRO A 15 -13.80 0.80 18.76
CA PRO A 15 -14.35 0.19 17.56
C PRO A 15 -13.38 -0.89 17.07
N SER A 16 -13.90 -2.01 16.56
CA SER A 16 -13.09 -3.20 16.23
C SER A 16 -11.92 -2.88 15.29
N ILE A 17 -12.10 -1.90 14.39
CA ILE A 17 -11.06 -1.43 13.47
C ILE A 17 -9.97 -0.65 14.22
N ALA A 18 -10.31 0.24 15.16
CA ALA A 18 -9.32 1.01 15.91
C ALA A 18 -8.44 0.15 16.83
N ALA A 19 -8.92 -1.03 17.23
CA ALA A 19 -8.14 -2.02 17.97
C ALA A 19 -7.43 -3.04 17.08
N HIS A 20 -7.66 -2.99 15.75
CA HIS A 20 -7.07 -3.93 14.81
C HIS A 20 -5.58 -3.64 14.62
N PRO A 21 -4.69 -4.66 14.60
CA PRO A 21 -3.26 -4.43 14.40
C PRO A 21 -2.95 -3.73 13.06
N ALA A 22 -3.72 -4.06 12.01
CA ALA A 22 -3.61 -3.46 10.68
C ALA A 22 -4.56 -2.26 10.47
N CYS A 23 -4.89 -1.49 11.51
CA CYS A 23 -5.83 -0.37 11.41
C CYS A 23 -5.41 0.64 10.33
N ALA A 24 -4.12 1.00 10.28
CA ALA A 24 -3.59 1.94 9.30
C ALA A 24 -3.77 1.43 7.85
N GLU A 25 -3.58 0.13 7.61
CA GLU A 25 -3.75 -0.47 6.29
C GLU A 25 -5.22 -0.50 5.86
N ILE A 26 -6.14 -0.79 6.80
CA ILE A 26 -7.59 -0.75 6.55
C ILE A 26 -8.02 0.68 6.17
N GLU A 27 -7.52 1.68 6.89
CA GLU A 27 -7.80 3.09 6.63
C GLU A 27 -7.24 3.54 5.27
N LEU A 28 -6.01 3.14 4.94
CA LEU A 28 -5.37 3.47 3.67
C LEU A 28 -6.06 2.79 2.49
N ALA A 29 -6.40 1.50 2.61
CA ALA A 29 -7.17 0.77 1.60
C ALA A 29 -8.52 1.45 1.33
N ARG A 30 -9.18 1.91 2.41
CA ARG A 30 -10.44 2.65 2.24
C ARG A 30 -10.24 4.01 1.56
N ALA A 31 -9.17 4.72 1.89
CA ALA A 31 -8.82 5.99 1.27
C ALA A 31 -8.44 5.85 -0.21
N ALA A 32 -7.80 4.73 -0.58
CA ALA A 32 -7.50 4.36 -1.97
C ALA A 32 -8.77 4.07 -2.81
N GLY A 33 -9.94 3.96 -2.17
CA GLY A 33 -11.21 3.72 -2.82
C GLY A 33 -11.61 2.25 -2.89
N ASP A 34 -10.92 1.36 -2.19
CA ASP A 34 -11.23 -0.08 -2.21
C ASP A 34 -12.66 -0.35 -1.73
N ASN A 35 -13.24 -1.41 -2.31
CA ASN A 35 -14.58 -1.86 -1.95
C ASN A 35 -14.61 -2.36 -0.49
N LEU A 36 -15.63 -1.93 0.27
CA LEU A 36 -15.79 -2.31 1.69
C LEU A 36 -15.80 -3.83 1.92
N GLN A 37 -16.35 -4.61 0.98
CA GLN A 37 -16.37 -6.08 1.07
C GLN A 37 -14.97 -6.66 0.87
N VAL A 38 -14.21 -6.15 -0.10
CA VAL A 38 -12.82 -6.58 -0.33
C VAL A 38 -11.94 -6.29 0.88
N ILE A 39 -12.08 -5.12 1.49
CA ILE A 39 -11.35 -4.77 2.72
C ILE A 39 -11.77 -5.70 3.87
N ALA A 40 -13.07 -5.93 4.04
CA ALA A 40 -13.61 -6.80 5.08
C ALA A 40 -13.01 -8.21 4.99
N ASP A 41 -13.02 -8.80 3.80
CA ASP A 41 -12.51 -10.15 3.55
C ASP A 41 -10.98 -10.21 3.72
N ARG A 42 -10.25 -9.20 3.22
CA ARG A 42 -8.79 -9.12 3.33
C ARG A 42 -8.28 -9.07 4.77
N PHE A 43 -8.98 -8.35 5.64
CA PHE A 43 -8.53 -8.10 7.01
C PHE A 43 -9.33 -8.88 8.06
N GLY A 44 -10.29 -9.73 7.66
CA GLY A 44 -11.10 -10.51 8.58
C GLY A 44 -11.98 -9.65 9.51
N VAL A 45 -12.45 -8.49 9.02
CA VAL A 45 -13.27 -7.54 9.78
C VAL A 45 -14.67 -7.39 9.18
N GLY A 46 -15.65 -6.98 9.97
CA GLY A 46 -17.01 -6.77 9.45
C GLY A 46 -17.12 -5.55 8.53
N ARG A 47 -17.77 -5.69 7.37
CA ARG A 47 -18.03 -4.59 6.40
C ARG A 47 -18.63 -3.34 7.06
N ALA A 48 -19.64 -3.53 7.90
CA ALA A 48 -20.28 -2.43 8.64
C ALA A 48 -19.36 -1.79 9.69
N SER A 49 -18.35 -2.50 10.17
CA SER A 49 -17.33 -1.94 11.07
C SER A 49 -16.35 -1.05 10.30
N VAL A 50 -15.94 -1.44 9.09
CA VAL A 50 -15.12 -0.60 8.21
C VAL A 50 -15.85 0.69 7.87
N ASP A 51 -17.11 0.58 7.44
CA ASP A 51 -17.94 1.73 7.07
C ASP A 51 -18.13 2.73 8.25
N ARG A 52 -18.55 2.22 9.41
CA ARG A 52 -18.73 3.05 10.61
C ARG A 52 -17.42 3.68 11.07
N HIS A 53 -16.32 2.93 11.04
CA HIS A 53 -15.00 3.45 11.39
C HIS A 53 -14.61 4.60 10.47
N TRP A 54 -14.74 4.41 9.15
CA TRP A 54 -14.42 5.44 8.15
C TRP A 54 -15.23 6.73 8.34
N HIS A 55 -16.52 6.61 8.63
CA HIS A 55 -17.38 7.78 8.86
C HIS A 55 -17.13 8.45 10.22
N ALA A 56 -16.58 7.73 11.19
CA ALA A 56 -16.18 8.27 12.49
C ALA A 56 -14.79 8.93 12.49
N LEU A 57 -13.97 8.74 11.43
CA LEU A 57 -12.67 9.38 11.33
C LEU A 57 -12.80 10.90 11.15
N PRO A 58 -11.91 11.69 11.77
CA PRO A 58 -11.82 13.13 11.51
C PRO A 58 -11.61 13.42 10.03
N PRO A 59 -12.22 14.49 9.48
CA PRO A 59 -12.08 14.84 8.07
C PRO A 59 -10.62 15.05 7.66
N ASP A 60 -9.82 15.72 8.49
CA ASP A 60 -8.39 15.97 8.22
C ASP A 60 -7.58 14.68 8.11
N ARG A 61 -7.92 13.68 8.93
CA ARG A 61 -7.27 12.36 8.86
C ARG A 61 -7.63 11.65 7.55
N ARG A 62 -8.88 11.73 7.10
CA ARG A 62 -9.28 11.16 5.80
C ARG A 62 -8.61 11.86 4.64
N ALA A 63 -8.45 13.18 4.69
CA ALA A 63 -7.74 13.94 3.66
C ALA A 63 -6.27 13.49 3.56
N ARG A 64 -5.57 13.42 4.69
CA ARG A 64 -4.19 12.93 4.73
C ARG A 64 -4.05 11.50 4.22
N LEU A 65 -4.98 10.61 4.55
CA LEU A 65 -4.97 9.24 4.05
C LEU A 65 -5.21 9.18 2.54
N ALA A 66 -6.05 10.06 2.00
CA ALA A 66 -6.29 10.14 0.56
C ALA A 66 -5.03 10.63 -0.18
N GLU A 67 -4.33 11.62 0.35
CA GLU A 67 -3.03 12.07 -0.18
C GLU A 67 -2.00 10.94 -0.19
N LEU A 68 -1.84 10.23 0.93
CA LEU A 68 -0.94 9.08 1.03
C LEU A 68 -1.30 7.95 0.06
N ALA A 69 -2.60 7.72 -0.17
CA ALA A 69 -3.05 6.71 -1.13
C ALA A 69 -2.69 7.09 -2.58
N ILE A 70 -2.74 8.38 -2.93
CA ILE A 70 -2.30 8.90 -4.23
C ILE A 70 -0.79 8.71 -4.38
N GLU A 71 -0.01 9.14 -3.38
CA GLU A 71 1.45 9.02 -3.39
C GLU A 71 1.90 7.56 -3.54
N LEU A 72 1.29 6.64 -2.79
CA LEU A 72 1.61 5.22 -2.89
C LEU A 72 1.30 4.67 -4.28
N ARG A 73 0.17 5.06 -4.89
CA ARG A 73 -0.20 4.65 -6.24
C ARG A 73 0.80 5.18 -7.29
N GLU A 74 1.25 6.41 -7.16
CA GLU A 74 2.26 6.99 -8.04
C GLU A 74 3.62 6.30 -7.89
N TYR A 75 4.01 5.99 -6.65
CA TYR A 75 5.21 5.21 -6.36
C TYR A 75 5.13 3.82 -7.01
N GLU A 76 4.03 3.08 -6.80
CA GLU A 76 3.82 1.78 -7.41
C GLU A 76 3.82 1.84 -8.95
N ALA A 77 3.22 2.88 -9.53
CA ALA A 77 3.23 3.09 -10.99
C ALA A 77 4.65 3.33 -11.52
N ARG A 78 5.46 4.12 -10.82
CA ARG A 78 6.87 4.38 -11.16
C ARG A 78 7.72 3.12 -11.01
N SER A 79 7.53 2.36 -9.93
CA SER A 79 8.26 1.13 -9.66
C SER A 79 7.85 -0.02 -10.60
N ARG A 80 6.63 0.01 -11.14
CA ARG A 80 6.15 -0.97 -12.12
C ARG A 80 6.61 -0.69 -13.55
N ASP A 81 7.20 0.47 -13.85
CA ASP A 81 7.80 0.73 -15.15
C ASP A 81 9.13 -0.03 -15.27
N PRO A 82 9.18 -1.16 -16.00
CA PRO A 82 10.41 -1.94 -16.12
C PRO A 82 11.44 -1.19 -16.96
N GLY A 83 11.01 -0.29 -17.85
CA GLY A 83 11.87 0.53 -18.69
C GLY A 83 12.60 1.60 -17.88
N ALA A 84 11.93 2.25 -16.93
CA ALA A 84 12.55 3.21 -16.02
C ALA A 84 13.58 2.54 -15.09
N ASN A 85 13.24 1.37 -14.52
CA ASN A 85 14.16 0.60 -13.68
C ASN A 85 15.35 0.04 -14.48
N GLN A 86 15.13 -0.45 -15.70
CA GLN A 86 16.22 -0.91 -16.58
C GLN A 86 17.12 0.22 -17.05
N ALA A 87 16.57 1.39 -17.39
CA ALA A 87 17.34 2.56 -17.80
C ALA A 87 18.18 3.11 -16.63
N TYR A 88 17.60 3.15 -15.42
CA TYR A 88 18.32 3.53 -14.20
C TYR A 88 19.44 2.51 -13.88
N ALA A 89 19.14 1.22 -13.95
CA ALA A 89 20.16 0.18 -13.75
C ALA A 89 21.27 0.27 -14.80
N ALA A 90 20.95 0.46 -16.08
CA ALA A 90 21.92 0.64 -17.15
C ALA A 90 22.78 1.90 -16.96
N ASP A 91 22.22 3.00 -16.46
CA ASP A 91 22.99 4.21 -16.14
C ASP A 91 23.90 4.01 -14.93
N VAL A 92 23.43 3.33 -13.89
CA VAL A 92 24.24 2.94 -12.72
C VAL A 92 25.38 2.03 -13.15
N PHE A 93 25.13 1.02 -14.00
CA PHE A 93 26.19 0.16 -14.54
C PHE A 93 27.17 0.92 -15.44
N ARG A 94 26.71 1.88 -16.23
CA ARG A 94 27.59 2.74 -17.05
C ARG A 94 28.49 3.63 -16.19
N ARG A 95 27.94 4.23 -15.13
CA ARG A 95 28.70 5.06 -14.17
C ARG A 95 29.63 4.20 -13.31
N ALA A 96 29.20 3.03 -12.89
CA ALA A 96 30.02 2.07 -12.16
C ALA A 96 31.15 1.49 -13.05
N GLY A 97 30.89 1.32 -14.35
CA GLY A 97 31.88 0.96 -15.36
C GLY A 97 32.89 2.07 -15.69
N GLN A 98 32.66 3.31 -15.25
CA GLN A 98 33.71 4.35 -15.20
C GLN A 98 34.60 4.23 -13.95
N MET A 99 34.31 3.30 -13.04
CA MET A 99 35.09 3.02 -11.83
C MET A 99 35.51 1.54 -11.68
N GLY A 100 35.37 0.71 -12.73
CA GLY A 100 35.68 -0.70 -12.66
C GLY A 100 36.02 -1.27 -14.02
N ASP A 101 37.27 -1.72 -14.14
CA ASP A 101 37.88 -2.39 -15.27
C ASP A 101 37.00 -3.49 -15.90
N ALA A 102 37.22 -3.78 -17.18
CA ALA A 102 36.38 -4.63 -18.05
C ALA A 102 36.19 -6.11 -17.62
N SER A 103 36.70 -6.49 -16.44
CA SER A 103 36.69 -7.87 -15.92
C SER A 103 35.37 -8.32 -15.28
N THR A 104 34.46 -7.40 -14.92
CA THR A 104 33.26 -7.76 -14.13
C THR A 104 32.10 -8.35 -14.95
N LEU A 105 32.13 -8.24 -16.28
CA LEU A 105 31.09 -8.78 -17.17
C LEU A 105 31.34 -10.23 -17.64
N GLY A 106 32.48 -10.82 -17.32
CA GLY A 106 32.85 -12.18 -17.73
C GLY A 106 32.27 -13.32 -16.87
N GLN A 107 31.72 -13.05 -15.70
CA GLN A 107 31.45 -14.09 -14.69
C GLN A 107 30.00 -14.60 -14.61
N VAL A 108 29.10 -14.15 -15.48
CA VAL A 108 27.68 -14.59 -15.46
C VAL A 108 27.38 -15.71 -16.46
N ARG A 109 28.38 -16.19 -17.24
CA ARG A 109 28.15 -17.21 -18.29
C ARG A 109 28.78 -18.60 -18.08
N GLU A 110 29.47 -18.85 -16.97
CA GLU A 110 30.13 -20.16 -16.76
C GLU A 110 29.54 -21.01 -15.62
N ALA A 111 28.49 -20.57 -14.92
CA ALA A 111 27.90 -21.34 -13.82
C ALA A 111 26.86 -22.41 -14.25
N ASP A 112 26.40 -22.43 -15.51
CA ASP A 112 25.32 -23.33 -15.98
C ASP A 112 25.79 -24.39 -17.01
N ALA A 113 27.10 -24.61 -17.17
CA ALA A 113 27.63 -25.58 -18.14
C ALA A 113 28.30 -26.81 -17.50
N ASN A 114 28.17 -27.04 -16.19
CA ASN A 114 28.76 -28.21 -15.54
C ASN A 114 27.97 -28.69 -14.30
N ALA A 115 26.67 -28.92 -14.48
CA ALA A 115 25.85 -29.73 -13.58
C ALA A 115 25.40 -31.00 -14.31
#